data_AF-H1XXN3-F1
#
_entry.id   AF-H1XXN3-F1
#
_cell.length_a   1.000
_cell.length_b   1.000
_cell.length_c   1.000
_cell.angle_alpha   90.00
_cell.angle_beta   90.00
_cell.angle_gamma   90.00
#
_symmetry.space_group_name_H-M   'P 1'
#
loop_
_entity.id
_entity.type
_entity.pdbx_description
1 polymer ?
#
loop_
_entity_poly.entity_id
_entity_poly.type
_entity_poly.pdbx_seq_one_letter_code
_entity_poly.pdbx_strand_id
1 'polypeptide(L)'
;MEYYKINPQKPDLKIIKRTIEVLKNGGVIVYPTNTLYGLGVDAFNFKALERLFVVKHRSPNQPISLMVASLDQLEQLFAVMEPREKQILQKILPGKFTVILRSKFKKNLAHFASGPQADKVGFRVAELPFNQKLLLKFGNPITSTSANISGKPNAATVQEIIAQFGDRLDLILDAGPAPDLKGSTIIDMTKRPYLILREGSVKKSKVEKIFAPEKVLKRKTKFVITFVCTGNICRSPMAAGILKEFITKTKFKNVVKIQSAGTLSLTVGPAHPSAVLTAKKHGINISGHKAQAISARIMKESDLVIALAMNHYEFLRTHFPEHSEKIILLKSWRRPSPIVNPSVPDPIGHEQEFFDQVFNEIKSEIKRISPFIFKEIKNFIEYNDLRINDN
;
A
#
# COMPACT_ATOMS: atom_id res chain seq x y z
N MET A 1 -20.93 -13.88 -36.55
CA MET A 1 -20.05 -14.36 -35.48
C MET A 1 -18.83 -15.04 -36.07
N GLU A 2 -17.65 -14.48 -35.89
CA GLU A 2 -16.37 -15.12 -36.21
C GLU A 2 -15.98 -16.14 -35.14
N TYR A 3 -15.28 -17.20 -35.54
CA TYR A 3 -14.83 -18.27 -34.65
C TYR A 3 -13.40 -18.66 -35.00
N TYR A 4 -12.50 -18.62 -34.02
CA TYR A 4 -11.13 -19.11 -34.17
C TYR A 4 -10.78 -20.08 -33.06
N LYS A 5 -10.21 -21.23 -33.44
CA LYS A 5 -9.52 -22.12 -32.52
C LYS A 5 -8.11 -21.57 -32.29
N ILE A 6 -7.72 -21.37 -31.03
CA ILE A 6 -6.46 -20.73 -30.65
C ILE A 6 -5.67 -21.56 -29.65
N ASN A 7 -4.35 -21.35 -29.65
CA ASN A 7 -3.50 -21.73 -28.52
C ASN A 7 -3.20 -20.48 -27.69
N PRO A 8 -3.74 -20.35 -26.46
CA PRO A 8 -3.56 -19.14 -25.65
C PRO A 8 -2.11 -18.93 -25.17
N GLN A 9 -1.26 -19.97 -25.24
CA GLN A 9 0.16 -19.90 -24.91
C GLN A 9 1.04 -19.49 -26.10
N LYS A 10 0.55 -19.66 -27.34
CA LYS A 10 1.28 -19.34 -28.57
C LYS A 10 0.42 -18.37 -29.42
N PRO A 11 0.43 -17.07 -29.09
CA PRO A 11 -0.45 -16.10 -29.73
C PRO A 11 -0.15 -15.93 -31.23
N ASP A 12 -1.18 -16.11 -32.06
CA ASP A 12 -1.16 -15.74 -33.48
C ASP A 12 -1.44 -14.23 -33.63
N LEU A 13 -0.48 -13.51 -34.23
CA LEU A 13 -0.58 -12.07 -34.45
C LEU A 13 -1.71 -11.67 -35.39
N LYS A 14 -2.11 -12.52 -36.35
CA LYS A 14 -3.24 -12.25 -37.24
C LYS A 14 -4.54 -12.27 -36.46
N ILE A 15 -4.73 -13.27 -35.60
CA ILE A 15 -5.92 -13.40 -34.75
C ILE A 15 -5.98 -12.24 -33.73
N ILE A 16 -4.84 -11.84 -33.15
CA ILE A 16 -4.78 -10.67 -32.27
C ILE A 16 -5.21 -9.41 -33.03
N LYS A 17 -4.66 -9.17 -34.22
CA LYS A 17 -5.02 -8.00 -35.04
C LYS A 17 -6.52 -7.99 -35.33
N ARG A 18 -7.07 -9.14 -35.71
CA ARG A 18 -8.51 -9.27 -35.98
C ARG A 18 -9.36 -9.02 -34.74
N THR A 19 -8.96 -9.57 -33.59
CA THR A 19 -9.64 -9.35 -32.30
C THR A 19 -9.67 -7.87 -31.93
N ILE A 20 -8.57 -7.14 -32.17
CA ILE A 20 -8.50 -5.70 -31.95
C ILE A 20 -9.46 -4.94 -32.88
N GLU A 21 -9.56 -5.31 -34.15
CA GLU A 21 -10.50 -4.70 -35.09
C GLU A 21 -11.96 -4.88 -34.62
N VAL A 22 -12.33 -6.10 -34.19
CA VAL A 22 -13.66 -6.38 -33.63
C VAL A 22 -13.94 -5.52 -32.40
N LEU A 23 -12.99 -5.43 -31.45
CA LEU A 23 -13.14 -4.59 -30.26
C LEU A 23 -13.29 -3.10 -30.59
N LYS A 24 -12.47 -2.57 -31.50
CA LYS A 24 -12.53 -1.17 -31.96
C LYS A 24 -13.88 -0.84 -32.61
N ASN A 25 -14.47 -1.80 -33.31
CA ASN A 25 -15.79 -1.66 -33.92
C ASN A 25 -16.95 -1.85 -32.91
N GLY A 26 -16.66 -2.00 -31.61
CA GLY A 26 -17.66 -2.17 -30.56
C GLY A 26 -18.23 -3.59 -30.46
N GLY A 27 -17.50 -4.58 -31.00
CA GLY A 27 -17.90 -5.97 -30.96
C GLY A 27 -17.70 -6.62 -29.59
N VAL A 28 -18.57 -7.59 -29.29
CA VAL A 28 -18.54 -8.45 -28.10
C VAL A 28 -17.77 -9.71 -28.42
N ILE A 29 -16.66 -9.90 -27.71
CA ILE A 29 -15.78 -11.06 -27.86
C ILE A 29 -15.93 -12.06 -26.71
N VAL A 30 -15.74 -13.34 -27.01
CA VAL A 30 -15.48 -14.39 -26.03
C VAL A 30 -14.01 -14.75 -26.09
N TYR A 31 -13.32 -14.68 -24.94
CA TYR A 31 -11.89 -14.91 -24.84
C TYR A 31 -11.54 -15.83 -23.66
N PRO A 32 -10.51 -16.69 -23.77
CA PRO A 32 -10.15 -17.59 -22.68
C PRO A 32 -9.49 -16.84 -21.53
N THR A 33 -9.64 -17.35 -20.31
CA THR A 33 -8.85 -16.90 -19.14
C THR A 33 -8.29 -18.09 -18.37
N ASN A 34 -7.50 -17.82 -17.34
CA ASN A 34 -7.03 -18.83 -16.39
C ASN A 34 -8.14 -19.39 -15.47
N THR A 35 -9.39 -18.91 -15.59
CA THR A 35 -10.56 -19.45 -14.88
C THR A 35 -11.68 -19.86 -15.83
N LEU A 36 -12.56 -18.93 -16.18
CA LEU A 36 -13.73 -19.11 -17.04
C LEU A 36 -13.50 -18.32 -18.33
N TYR A 37 -14.22 -18.62 -19.41
CA TYR A 37 -14.26 -17.70 -20.53
C TYR A 37 -14.77 -16.32 -20.10
N GLY A 38 -14.11 -15.29 -20.61
CA GLY A 38 -14.48 -13.90 -20.44
C GLY A 38 -15.35 -13.42 -21.58
N LEU A 39 -16.33 -12.58 -21.27
CA LEU A 39 -17.05 -11.75 -22.23
C LEU A 39 -16.42 -10.36 -22.21
N GLY A 40 -15.91 -9.91 -23.36
CA GLY A 40 -15.08 -8.72 -23.49
C GLY A 40 -15.62 -7.71 -24.51
N VAL A 41 -15.58 -6.44 -24.14
CA VAL A 41 -15.70 -5.28 -25.03
C VAL A 41 -14.65 -4.25 -24.64
N ASP A 42 -14.37 -3.27 -25.50
CA ASP A 42 -13.54 -2.11 -25.14
C ASP A 42 -14.17 -1.36 -23.95
N ALA A 43 -13.42 -1.24 -22.87
CA ALA A 43 -13.87 -0.54 -21.65
C ALA A 43 -14.10 0.96 -21.85
N PHE A 44 -13.59 1.55 -22.95
CA PHE A 44 -13.80 2.96 -23.29
C PHE A 44 -14.89 3.18 -24.35
N ASN A 45 -15.47 2.12 -24.90
CA ASN A 45 -16.54 2.23 -25.89
C ASN A 45 -17.92 2.08 -25.21
N PHE A 46 -18.59 3.21 -24.96
CA PHE A 46 -19.89 3.24 -24.27
C PHE A 46 -20.96 2.40 -24.95
N LYS A 47 -21.06 2.44 -26.28
CA LYS A 47 -22.04 1.64 -27.03
C LYS A 47 -21.78 0.14 -26.88
N ALA A 48 -20.51 -0.25 -26.85
CA ALA A 48 -20.12 -1.65 -26.64
C ALA A 48 -20.44 -2.12 -25.22
N LEU A 49 -20.24 -1.25 -24.22
CA LEU A 49 -20.64 -1.53 -22.82
C LEU A 49 -22.15 -1.73 -22.69
N GLU A 50 -22.96 -0.83 -23.24
CA GLU A 50 -24.43 -0.96 -23.27
C GLU A 50 -24.86 -2.28 -23.91
N ARG A 51 -24.30 -2.60 -25.07
CA ARG A 51 -24.54 -3.87 -25.75
C ARG A 51 -24.17 -5.07 -24.88
N LEU A 52 -23.04 -5.02 -24.18
CA LEU A 52 -22.64 -6.09 -23.26
C LEU A 52 -23.66 -6.30 -22.15
N PHE A 53 -24.19 -5.24 -21.53
CA PHE A 53 -25.23 -5.34 -20.50
C PHE A 53 -26.50 -5.99 -21.04
N VAL A 54 -26.94 -5.57 -22.23
CA VAL A 54 -28.09 -6.16 -22.93
C VAL A 54 -27.87 -7.64 -23.21
N VAL A 55 -26.75 -8.00 -23.87
CA VAL A 55 -26.44 -9.39 -24.24
C VAL A 55 -26.34 -10.29 -23.01
N LYS A 56 -25.84 -9.78 -21.88
CA LYS A 56 -25.69 -10.55 -20.63
C LYS A 56 -26.96 -10.56 -19.77
N HIS A 57 -28.04 -9.88 -20.16
CA HIS A 57 -29.23 -9.65 -19.34
C HIS A 57 -28.86 -9.12 -17.95
N ARG A 58 -27.95 -8.13 -17.92
CA ARG A 58 -27.37 -7.59 -16.70
C ARG A 58 -27.84 -6.15 -16.52
N SER A 59 -28.25 -5.79 -15.30
CA SER A 59 -28.55 -4.38 -14.99
C SER A 59 -27.28 -3.53 -15.11
N PRO A 60 -27.35 -2.33 -15.72
CA PRO A 60 -26.23 -1.37 -15.77
C PRO A 60 -25.67 -0.99 -14.39
N ASN A 61 -26.46 -1.16 -13.33
CA ASN A 61 -26.04 -0.88 -11.95
C ASN A 61 -25.14 -1.98 -11.36
N GLN A 62 -25.01 -3.13 -12.02
CA GLN A 62 -24.16 -4.22 -11.54
C GLN A 62 -22.74 -4.09 -12.09
N PRO A 63 -21.73 -3.84 -11.22
CA PRO A 63 -20.36 -3.56 -11.67
C PRO A 63 -19.74 -4.70 -12.47
N ILE A 64 -18.80 -4.37 -13.35
CA ILE A 64 -18.06 -5.30 -14.20
C ILE A 64 -16.57 -5.05 -14.02
N SER A 65 -15.80 -6.12 -13.81
CA SER A 65 -14.35 -5.98 -13.74
C SER A 65 -13.71 -5.74 -15.11
N LEU A 66 -12.54 -5.10 -15.12
CA LEU A 66 -11.73 -4.87 -16.32
C LEU A 66 -10.50 -5.77 -16.29
N MET A 67 -10.05 -6.23 -17.45
CA MET A 67 -8.77 -6.90 -17.63
C MET A 67 -7.76 -5.93 -18.24
N VAL A 68 -6.58 -5.87 -17.61
CA VAL A 68 -5.43 -5.06 -18.03
C VAL A 68 -4.23 -5.96 -18.36
N ALA A 69 -3.26 -5.44 -19.10
CA ALA A 69 -2.12 -6.23 -19.56
C ALA A 69 -1.15 -6.60 -18.44
N SER A 70 -0.88 -5.67 -17.52
CA SER A 70 0.11 -5.83 -16.45
C SER A 70 -0.27 -5.08 -15.18
N LEU A 71 0.36 -5.43 -14.07
CA LEU A 71 0.23 -4.70 -12.81
C LEU A 71 0.77 -3.26 -12.94
N ASP A 72 1.85 -3.06 -13.69
CA ASP A 72 2.40 -1.72 -13.93
C ASP A 72 1.42 -0.83 -14.68
N GLN A 73 0.75 -1.35 -15.72
CA GLN A 73 -0.27 -0.61 -16.46
C GLN A 73 -1.45 -0.25 -15.55
N LEU A 74 -1.87 -1.20 -14.69
CA LEU A 74 -2.92 -0.99 -13.71
C LEU A 74 -2.56 0.15 -12.74
N GLU A 75 -1.35 0.11 -12.17
CA GLU A 75 -0.87 1.12 -11.24
C GLU A 75 -0.72 2.50 -11.89
N GLN A 76 -0.12 2.57 -13.08
CA GLN A 76 0.18 3.85 -13.72
C GLN A 76 -1.08 4.55 -14.22
N LEU A 77 -1.98 3.81 -14.88
CA LEU A 77 -3.06 4.40 -15.67
C LEU A 77 -4.44 4.32 -15.02
N PHE A 78 -4.72 3.27 -14.24
CA PHE A 78 -6.12 2.90 -13.97
C PHE A 78 -6.51 2.87 -12.49
N ALA A 79 -5.58 2.59 -11.57
CA ALA A 79 -5.90 2.43 -10.15
C ALA A 79 -4.96 3.21 -9.23
N VAL A 80 -5.48 3.59 -8.06
CA VAL A 80 -4.71 4.15 -6.94
C VAL A 80 -4.36 3.02 -5.99
N MET A 81 -3.08 2.90 -5.63
CA MET A 81 -2.56 1.87 -4.73
C MET A 81 -1.59 2.47 -3.72
N GLU A 82 -1.75 2.18 -2.43
CA GLU A 82 -0.71 2.49 -1.44
C GLU A 82 0.37 1.39 -1.44
N PRO A 83 1.53 1.61 -0.78
CA PRO A 83 2.64 0.66 -0.80
C PRO A 83 2.27 -0.77 -0.38
N ARG A 84 1.37 -0.95 0.59
CA ARG A 84 0.94 -2.27 1.05
C ARG A 84 0.12 -2.99 -0.02
N GLU A 85 -0.81 -2.30 -0.66
CA GLU A 85 -1.62 -2.86 -1.75
C GLU A 85 -0.69 -3.30 -2.88
N LYS A 86 0.30 -2.49 -3.26
CA LYS A 86 1.30 -2.87 -4.29
C LYS A 86 2.04 -4.15 -3.93
N GLN A 87 2.55 -4.24 -2.70
CA GLN A 87 3.25 -5.45 -2.23
C GLN A 87 2.38 -6.70 -2.26
N ILE A 88 1.10 -6.58 -1.91
CA ILE A 88 0.16 -7.70 -1.96
C ILE A 88 -0.14 -8.07 -3.41
N LEU A 89 -0.44 -7.07 -4.25
CA LEU A 89 -0.80 -7.27 -5.65
C LEU A 89 0.33 -7.90 -6.46
N GLN A 90 1.59 -7.52 -6.22
CA GLN A 90 2.77 -8.15 -6.83
C GLN A 90 2.88 -9.65 -6.53
N LYS A 91 2.30 -10.12 -5.42
CA LYS A 91 2.33 -11.55 -5.03
C LYS A 91 1.16 -12.35 -5.58
N ILE A 92 0.06 -11.68 -5.93
CA ILE A 92 -1.19 -12.35 -6.32
C ILE A 92 -1.60 -12.12 -7.77
N LEU A 93 -1.03 -11.11 -8.45
CA LEU A 93 -1.29 -10.79 -9.84
C LEU A 93 -0.02 -10.94 -10.69
N PRO A 94 -0.12 -11.48 -11.92
CA PRO A 94 -1.30 -12.13 -12.50
C PRO A 94 -1.71 -13.39 -11.72
N GLY A 95 -3.01 -13.68 -11.71
CA GLY A 95 -3.55 -14.81 -10.94
C GLY A 95 -5.07 -14.91 -10.98
N LYS A 96 -5.63 -15.85 -10.23
CA LYS A 96 -7.08 -16.14 -10.19
C LYS A 96 -7.87 -15.18 -9.27
N PHE A 97 -7.55 -13.89 -9.36
CA PHE A 97 -8.13 -12.84 -8.52
C PHE A 97 -8.81 -11.75 -9.34
N THR A 98 -9.87 -11.19 -8.78
CA THR A 98 -10.41 -9.88 -9.16
C THR A 98 -10.22 -8.95 -7.96
N VAL A 99 -9.48 -7.87 -8.13
CA VAL A 99 -9.18 -6.90 -7.05
C VAL A 99 -9.93 -5.60 -7.28
N ILE A 100 -10.72 -5.18 -6.30
CA ILE A 100 -11.44 -3.91 -6.37
C ILE A 100 -10.55 -2.84 -5.75
N LEU A 101 -10.22 -1.84 -6.56
CA LEU A 101 -9.34 -0.73 -6.22
C LEU A 101 -10.03 0.58 -6.49
N ARG A 102 -9.51 1.65 -5.88
CA ARG A 102 -9.93 3.01 -6.23
C ARG A 102 -9.48 3.33 -7.65
N SER A 103 -10.41 3.79 -8.48
CA SER A 103 -10.16 4.11 -9.88
C SER A 103 -9.52 5.48 -10.05
N LYS A 104 -8.62 5.61 -11.04
CA LYS A 104 -8.11 6.90 -11.53
C LYS A 104 -9.03 7.54 -12.57
N PHE A 105 -10.04 6.84 -13.08
CA PHE A 105 -10.97 7.39 -14.06
C PHE A 105 -11.80 8.54 -13.48
N LYS A 106 -12.09 9.54 -14.30
CA LYS A 106 -13.16 10.51 -14.00
C LYS A 106 -14.51 9.78 -13.96
N LYS A 107 -15.49 10.32 -13.21
CA LYS A 107 -16.80 9.71 -12.87
C LYS A 107 -17.51 8.95 -14.02
N ASN A 108 -17.31 9.35 -15.27
CA ASN A 108 -18.07 8.84 -16.42
C ASN A 108 -17.66 7.41 -16.87
N LEU A 109 -16.37 7.04 -16.80
CA LEU A 109 -15.94 5.68 -17.17
C LEU A 109 -16.17 4.69 -16.01
N ALA A 110 -16.02 5.19 -14.79
CA ALA A 110 -16.33 4.45 -13.58
C ALA A 110 -17.82 4.09 -13.52
N HIS A 111 -18.74 4.91 -14.04
CA HIS A 111 -20.18 4.65 -13.88
C HIS A 111 -20.64 3.26 -14.37
N PHE A 112 -20.14 2.78 -15.52
CA PHE A 112 -20.53 1.46 -16.06
C PHE A 112 -19.73 0.29 -15.48
N ALA A 113 -18.45 0.50 -15.15
CA ALA A 113 -17.63 -0.56 -14.54
C ALA A 113 -17.86 -0.70 -13.01
N SER A 114 -18.20 0.39 -12.34
CA SER A 114 -18.36 0.52 -10.88
C SER A 114 -19.80 0.46 -10.38
N GLY A 115 -20.79 0.62 -11.27
CA GLY A 115 -22.18 0.82 -10.86
C GLY A 115 -22.35 2.12 -10.06
N PRO A 116 -23.36 2.22 -9.17
CA PRO A 116 -23.67 3.47 -8.44
C PRO A 116 -22.56 3.96 -7.48
N GLN A 117 -21.50 3.18 -7.23
CA GLN A 117 -20.35 3.57 -6.40
C GLN A 117 -19.20 4.08 -7.28
N ALA A 118 -19.26 5.34 -7.70
CA ALA A 118 -18.48 5.93 -8.80
C ALA A 118 -16.94 6.02 -8.64
N ASP A 119 -16.33 5.45 -7.59
CA ASP A 119 -14.89 5.55 -7.31
C ASP A 119 -14.14 4.21 -7.27
N LYS A 120 -14.80 3.06 -7.43
CA LYS A 120 -14.16 1.72 -7.30
C LYS A 120 -14.33 0.84 -8.53
N VAL A 121 -13.27 0.22 -9.03
CA VAL A 121 -13.35 -0.70 -10.19
C VAL A 121 -12.70 -2.02 -9.84
N GLY A 122 -13.32 -3.12 -10.27
CA GLY A 122 -12.71 -4.45 -10.20
C GLY A 122 -11.70 -4.63 -11.33
N PHE A 123 -10.50 -5.10 -11.02
CA PHE A 123 -9.45 -5.33 -12.01
C PHE A 123 -8.94 -6.76 -11.97
N ARG A 124 -8.52 -7.24 -13.14
CA ARG A 124 -7.77 -8.47 -13.35
C ARG A 124 -6.54 -8.15 -14.19
N VAL A 125 -5.44 -8.85 -13.92
CA VAL A 125 -4.24 -8.78 -14.78
C VAL A 125 -4.20 -10.04 -15.63
N ALA A 126 -3.99 -9.86 -16.93
CA ALA A 126 -3.91 -10.96 -17.89
C ALA A 126 -2.77 -11.93 -17.54
N GLU A 127 -3.08 -13.22 -17.41
CA GLU A 127 -2.10 -14.28 -17.17
C GLU A 127 -1.71 -15.02 -18.45
N LEU A 128 -2.66 -15.23 -19.36
CA LEU A 128 -2.41 -15.93 -20.62
C LEU A 128 -1.62 -15.04 -21.59
N PRO A 129 -0.56 -15.57 -22.25
CA PRO A 129 0.22 -14.81 -23.23
C PRO A 129 -0.62 -14.16 -24.33
N PHE A 130 -1.68 -14.83 -24.79
CA PHE A 130 -2.62 -14.25 -25.75
C PHE A 130 -3.29 -12.97 -25.23
N ASN A 131 -3.85 -12.98 -24.02
CA ASN A 131 -4.54 -11.82 -23.45
C ASN A 131 -3.57 -10.68 -23.15
N GLN A 132 -2.37 -11.00 -22.64
CA GLN A 132 -1.32 -10.00 -22.42
C GLN A 132 -0.95 -9.31 -23.74
N LYS A 133 -0.66 -10.09 -24.79
CA LYS A 133 -0.28 -9.55 -26.10
C LYS A 133 -1.40 -8.76 -26.75
N LEU A 134 -2.65 -9.24 -26.63
CA LEU A 134 -3.85 -8.54 -27.07
C LEU A 134 -3.96 -7.16 -26.41
N LEU A 135 -3.93 -7.11 -25.07
CA LEU A 135 -4.12 -5.87 -24.32
C LEU A 135 -2.97 -4.88 -24.49
N LEU A 136 -1.73 -5.36 -24.58
CA LEU A 136 -0.58 -4.50 -24.90
C LEU A 136 -0.69 -3.86 -26.29
N LYS A 137 -1.14 -4.64 -27.30
CA LYS A 137 -1.33 -4.11 -28.67
C LYS A 137 -2.59 -3.27 -28.80
N PHE A 138 -3.63 -3.57 -28.03
CA PHE A 138 -4.88 -2.84 -28.05
C PHE A 138 -4.76 -1.48 -27.36
N GLY A 139 -3.98 -1.40 -26.27
CA GLY A 139 -3.75 -0.19 -25.48
C GLY A 139 -4.83 0.09 -24.43
N ASN A 140 -6.02 -0.51 -24.57
CA ASN A 140 -7.16 -0.31 -23.67
C ASN A 140 -7.46 -1.59 -22.85
N PRO A 141 -8.03 -1.45 -21.63
CA PRO A 141 -8.64 -2.56 -20.93
C PRO A 141 -9.85 -3.10 -21.69
N ILE A 142 -10.13 -4.38 -21.52
CA ILE A 142 -11.42 -4.97 -21.92
C ILE A 142 -12.23 -5.35 -20.70
N THR A 143 -13.54 -5.43 -20.83
CA THR A 143 -14.38 -6.00 -19.76
C THR A 143 -14.02 -7.47 -19.49
N SER A 144 -14.20 -7.88 -18.25
CA SER A 144 -13.90 -9.21 -17.76
C SER A 144 -15.00 -9.67 -16.83
N THR A 145 -16.03 -10.26 -17.44
CA THR A 145 -17.11 -10.97 -16.76
C THR A 145 -17.23 -12.37 -17.37
N SER A 146 -17.80 -13.33 -16.65
CA SER A 146 -17.95 -14.69 -17.17
C SER A 146 -18.84 -14.70 -18.42
N ALA A 147 -18.47 -15.53 -19.41
CA ALA A 147 -19.23 -15.74 -20.63
C ALA A 147 -20.44 -16.66 -20.39
N ASN A 148 -21.40 -16.19 -19.60
CA ASN A 148 -22.71 -16.78 -19.38
C ASN A 148 -23.76 -15.68 -19.22
N ILE A 149 -25.02 -15.97 -19.53
CA ILE A 149 -26.13 -15.06 -19.22
C ILE A 149 -26.22 -14.89 -17.70
N SER A 150 -26.50 -13.68 -17.22
CA SER A 150 -26.61 -13.41 -15.79
C SER A 150 -27.66 -14.32 -15.14
N GLY A 151 -27.28 -15.00 -14.06
CA GLY A 151 -28.12 -15.98 -13.36
C GLY A 151 -28.11 -17.40 -13.94
N LYS A 152 -27.60 -17.62 -15.16
CA LYS A 152 -27.42 -18.98 -15.70
C LYS A 152 -26.12 -19.62 -15.19
N PRO A 153 -25.99 -20.96 -15.24
CA PRO A 153 -24.75 -21.65 -14.89
C PRO A 153 -23.55 -21.16 -15.70
N ASN A 154 -22.36 -21.24 -15.09
CA ASN A 154 -21.11 -20.97 -15.79
C ASN A 154 -20.90 -22.00 -16.91
N ALA A 155 -20.49 -21.53 -18.09
CA ALA A 155 -20.18 -22.38 -19.22
C ALA A 155 -18.70 -22.83 -19.18
N ALA A 156 -18.46 -24.12 -19.32
CA ALA A 156 -17.15 -24.75 -19.40
C ALA A 156 -16.62 -24.77 -20.83
N THR A 157 -17.49 -24.91 -21.82
CA THR A 157 -17.13 -25.06 -23.24
C THR A 157 -17.70 -23.94 -24.08
N VAL A 158 -17.09 -23.69 -25.23
CA VAL A 158 -17.59 -22.70 -26.19
C VAL A 158 -18.96 -23.07 -26.74
N GLN A 159 -19.26 -24.37 -26.86
CA GLN A 159 -20.56 -24.87 -27.30
C GLN A 159 -21.66 -24.47 -26.31
N GLU A 160 -21.41 -24.58 -25.00
CA GLU A 160 -22.33 -24.11 -23.96
C GLU A 160 -22.50 -22.58 -23.99
N ILE A 161 -21.43 -21.83 -24.29
CA ILE A 161 -21.50 -20.37 -24.45
C ILE A 161 -22.40 -20.01 -25.64
N ILE A 162 -22.17 -20.64 -26.80
CA ILE A 162 -22.99 -20.43 -28.01
C ILE A 162 -24.44 -20.79 -27.73
N ALA A 163 -24.72 -21.89 -27.03
CA ALA A 163 -26.08 -22.29 -26.67
C ALA A 163 -26.79 -21.25 -25.78
N GLN A 164 -26.04 -20.50 -24.95
CA GLN A 164 -26.62 -19.42 -24.15
C GLN A 164 -26.82 -18.13 -24.96
N PHE A 165 -25.82 -17.69 -25.74
CA PHE A 165 -25.82 -16.37 -26.35
C PHE A 165 -26.38 -16.31 -27.78
N GLY A 166 -26.34 -17.42 -28.53
CA GLY A 166 -26.75 -17.47 -29.93
C GLY A 166 -25.86 -16.60 -30.82
N ASP A 167 -26.49 -15.80 -31.67
CA ASP A 167 -25.87 -14.90 -32.65
C ASP A 167 -25.42 -13.55 -32.09
N ARG A 168 -25.61 -13.32 -30.78
CA ARG A 168 -25.33 -12.03 -30.12
C ARG A 168 -23.83 -11.71 -29.93
N LEU A 169 -22.96 -12.65 -30.28
CA LEU A 169 -21.51 -12.56 -30.15
C LEU A 169 -20.87 -12.28 -31.52
N ASP A 170 -19.85 -11.41 -31.54
CA ASP A 170 -19.18 -11.06 -32.80
C ASP A 170 -17.96 -11.94 -33.06
N LEU A 171 -17.26 -12.37 -32.01
CA LEU A 171 -16.05 -13.17 -32.12
C LEU A 171 -15.90 -14.14 -30.94
N ILE A 172 -15.57 -15.39 -31.25
CA ILE A 172 -15.25 -16.43 -30.28
C ILE A 172 -13.81 -16.93 -30.49
N LEU A 173 -13.04 -16.94 -29.40
CA LEU A 173 -11.68 -17.46 -29.36
C LEU A 173 -11.66 -18.77 -28.55
N ASP A 174 -11.76 -19.91 -29.21
CA ASP A 174 -11.83 -21.23 -28.59
C ASP A 174 -10.44 -21.78 -28.26
N ALA A 175 -10.14 -21.88 -26.97
CA ALA A 175 -8.92 -22.47 -26.42
C ALA A 175 -9.17 -23.85 -25.75
N GLY A 176 -10.30 -24.49 -26.02
CA GLY A 176 -10.75 -25.70 -25.34
C GLY A 176 -11.53 -25.41 -24.04
N PRO A 177 -11.80 -26.44 -23.21
CA PRO A 177 -12.56 -26.29 -21.97
C PRO A 177 -11.90 -25.34 -20.97
N ALA A 178 -12.73 -24.60 -20.24
CA ALA A 178 -12.30 -23.70 -19.18
C ALA A 178 -11.64 -24.49 -18.03
N PRO A 179 -10.46 -24.06 -17.52
CA PRO A 179 -9.72 -24.82 -16.50
C PRO A 179 -10.33 -24.75 -15.09
N ASP A 180 -11.20 -23.77 -14.80
CA ASP A 180 -11.76 -23.59 -13.46
C ASP A 180 -13.14 -22.91 -13.49
N LEU A 181 -14.18 -23.66 -13.12
CA LEU A 181 -15.56 -23.17 -13.16
C LEU A 181 -15.95 -22.28 -11.97
N LYS A 182 -15.10 -22.17 -10.94
CA LYS A 182 -15.40 -21.35 -9.74
C LYS A 182 -15.23 -19.86 -9.99
N GLY A 183 -14.50 -19.49 -11.05
CA GLY A 183 -14.16 -18.10 -11.34
C GLY A 183 -13.16 -17.51 -10.35
N SER A 184 -12.82 -16.23 -10.50
CA SER A 184 -11.85 -15.56 -9.62
C SER A 184 -12.39 -15.34 -8.21
N THR A 185 -11.49 -15.34 -7.23
CA THR A 185 -11.77 -14.82 -5.90
C THR A 185 -11.79 -13.29 -5.95
N ILE A 186 -12.84 -12.67 -5.39
CA ILE A 186 -13.06 -11.23 -5.46
C ILE A 186 -12.68 -10.60 -4.12
N ILE A 187 -11.79 -9.62 -4.16
CA ILE A 187 -11.27 -8.91 -2.99
C ILE A 187 -11.56 -7.43 -3.14
N ASP A 188 -12.17 -6.79 -2.14
CA ASP A 188 -12.22 -5.34 -2.01
C ASP A 188 -11.02 -4.84 -1.20
N MET A 189 -10.12 -4.11 -1.88
CA MET A 189 -8.92 -3.51 -1.30
C MET A 189 -9.04 -1.98 -1.13
N THR A 190 -10.24 -1.41 -1.25
CA THR A 190 -10.46 0.05 -1.19
C THR A 190 -10.49 0.63 0.22
N LYS A 191 -10.65 -0.22 1.22
CA LYS A 191 -10.61 0.10 2.66
C LYS A 191 -9.95 -1.06 3.41
N ARG A 192 -9.40 -0.76 4.60
CA ARG A 192 -8.88 -1.77 5.54
C ARG A 192 -9.87 -1.97 6.70
N PRO A 193 -10.03 -3.21 7.20
CA PRO A 193 -9.45 -4.46 6.68
C PRO A 193 -9.99 -4.80 5.28
N TYR A 194 -9.17 -5.44 4.44
CA TYR A 194 -9.61 -5.86 3.10
C TYR A 194 -10.70 -6.92 3.20
N LEU A 195 -11.69 -6.85 2.30
CA LEU A 195 -12.86 -7.72 2.35
C LEU A 195 -12.81 -8.75 1.22
N ILE A 196 -13.11 -10.00 1.53
CA ILE A 196 -13.31 -11.04 0.52
C ILE A 196 -14.80 -11.06 0.19
N LEU A 197 -15.18 -10.52 -0.97
CA LEU A 197 -16.58 -10.42 -1.38
C LEU A 197 -17.12 -11.73 -1.96
N ARG A 198 -16.25 -12.54 -2.54
CA ARG A 198 -16.60 -13.84 -3.09
C ARG A 198 -15.41 -14.78 -3.08
N GLU A 199 -15.56 -15.95 -2.48
CA GLU A 199 -14.62 -17.06 -2.67
C GLU A 199 -14.82 -17.69 -4.06
N GLY A 200 -13.74 -17.82 -4.83
CA GLY A 200 -13.73 -18.50 -6.12
C GLY A 200 -12.64 -19.58 -6.13
N SER A 201 -11.80 -19.54 -7.15
CA SER A 201 -10.71 -20.50 -7.35
C SER A 201 -9.68 -20.50 -6.21
N VAL A 202 -9.55 -19.37 -5.50
CA VAL A 202 -8.64 -19.23 -4.36
C VAL A 202 -9.44 -19.21 -3.06
N LYS A 203 -9.26 -20.24 -2.23
CA LYS A 203 -9.94 -20.37 -0.93
C LYS A 203 -9.69 -19.17 -0.03
N LYS A 204 -10.72 -18.74 0.70
CA LYS A 204 -10.69 -17.66 1.69
C LYS A 204 -9.51 -17.80 2.66
N SER A 205 -9.27 -19.00 3.19
CA SER A 205 -8.16 -19.27 4.10
C SER A 205 -6.77 -19.00 3.51
N LYS A 206 -6.59 -19.17 2.19
CA LYS A 206 -5.34 -18.81 1.49
C LYS A 206 -5.25 -17.30 1.32
N VAL A 207 -6.35 -16.63 1.01
CA VAL A 207 -6.39 -15.16 0.88
C VAL A 207 -6.14 -14.46 2.21
N GLU A 208 -6.73 -14.94 3.30
CA GLU A 208 -6.50 -14.40 4.65
C GLU A 208 -5.02 -14.48 5.04
N LYS A 209 -4.32 -15.56 4.66
CA LYS A 209 -2.86 -15.68 4.84
C LYS A 209 -2.06 -14.67 4.02
N ILE A 210 -2.57 -14.22 2.87
CA ILE A 210 -1.92 -13.20 2.03
C ILE A 210 -2.08 -11.82 2.66
N PHE A 211 -3.25 -11.54 3.24
CA PHE A 211 -3.51 -10.27 3.93
C PHE A 211 -2.89 -10.19 5.32
N ALA A 212 -2.68 -11.36 5.92
CA ALA A 212 -1.93 -11.48 7.15
C ALA A 212 -0.57 -10.76 6.94
N PRO A 213 -0.20 -9.84 7.85
CA PRO A 213 1.08 -9.15 7.75
C PRO A 213 2.19 -10.18 7.57
N GLU A 214 3.07 -9.91 6.61
CA GLU A 214 4.08 -10.84 6.14
C GLU A 214 4.94 -11.33 7.31
N LYS A 215 4.78 -12.62 7.66
CA LYS A 215 5.40 -13.32 8.78
C LYS A 215 5.01 -12.76 10.16
N VAL A 216 4.45 -13.66 10.95
CA VAL A 216 4.65 -13.74 12.40
C VAL A 216 6.15 -13.93 12.67
N LEU A 217 6.95 -12.89 12.46
CA LEU A 217 8.26 -12.71 13.06
C LEU A 217 8.01 -11.78 14.24
N LYS A 218 7.74 -12.37 15.42
CA LYS A 218 7.54 -11.70 16.72
C LYS A 218 6.90 -10.30 16.59
N ARG A 219 5.56 -10.21 16.61
CA ARG A 219 4.83 -8.92 16.73
C ARG A 219 5.62 -8.03 17.68
N LYS A 220 6.13 -6.89 17.20
CA LYS A 220 6.88 -5.97 18.04
C LYS A 220 5.95 -5.58 19.18
N THR A 221 6.38 -5.77 20.42
CA THR A 221 5.62 -5.37 21.60
C THR A 221 5.88 -3.91 21.99
N LYS A 222 6.86 -3.28 21.35
CA LYS A 222 7.28 -1.91 21.62
C LYS A 222 7.46 -1.14 20.31
N PHE A 223 6.89 0.06 20.24
CA PHE A 223 7.19 1.09 19.26
C PHE A 223 8.48 1.80 19.68
N VAL A 224 9.52 1.77 18.85
CA VAL A 224 10.85 2.27 19.19
C VAL A 224 11.08 3.65 18.58
N ILE A 225 11.29 4.65 19.42
CA ILE A 225 11.61 6.03 19.03
C ILE A 225 13.06 6.33 19.36
N THR A 226 13.84 6.78 18.37
CA THR A 226 15.26 7.11 18.54
C THR A 226 15.51 8.59 18.24
N PHE A 227 16.05 9.32 19.23
CA PHE A 227 16.56 10.68 19.00
C PHE A 227 18.02 10.65 18.59
N VAL A 228 18.40 11.45 17.59
CA VAL A 228 19.77 11.48 17.06
C VAL A 228 20.35 12.89 17.16
N CYS A 229 21.56 13.00 17.72
CA CYS A 229 22.38 14.21 17.69
C CYS A 229 23.83 13.91 17.31
N THR A 230 24.78 14.83 17.53
CA THR A 230 26.19 14.61 17.16
C THR A 230 26.85 13.55 18.06
N GLY A 231 27.11 13.88 19.33
CA GLY A 231 27.88 13.02 20.25
C GLY A 231 27.05 12.11 21.17
N ASN A 232 25.72 12.16 21.10
CA ASN A 232 24.82 11.45 22.03
C ASN A 232 25.08 11.71 23.54
N ILE A 233 25.49 12.93 23.90
CA ILE A 233 25.79 13.29 25.29
C ILE A 233 24.94 14.44 25.84
N CYS A 234 24.35 15.28 24.99
CA CYS A 234 23.55 16.46 25.43
C CYS A 234 22.11 16.41 24.90
N ARG A 235 21.91 16.84 23.64
CA ARG A 235 20.60 17.06 23.02
C ARG A 235 19.73 15.80 22.95
N SER A 236 20.24 14.70 22.41
CA SER A 236 19.43 13.47 22.25
C SER A 236 19.12 12.74 23.56
N PRO A 237 20.00 12.71 24.57
CA PRO A 237 19.63 12.24 25.92
C PRO A 237 18.54 13.09 26.58
N MET A 238 18.63 14.43 26.51
CA MET A 238 17.60 15.32 27.04
C MET A 238 16.24 15.10 26.34
N ALA A 239 16.24 15.02 25.00
CA ALA A 239 15.03 14.75 24.20
C ALA A 239 14.38 13.41 24.55
N ALA A 240 15.18 12.35 24.68
CA ALA A 240 14.70 11.03 25.10
C ALA A 240 14.09 11.07 26.51
N GLY A 241 14.72 11.77 27.45
CA GLY A 241 14.20 11.98 28.81
C GLY A 241 12.86 12.72 28.82
N ILE A 242 12.75 13.81 28.06
CA ILE A 242 11.52 14.61 27.92
C ILE A 242 10.36 13.75 27.38
N LEU A 243 10.57 13.04 26.27
CA LEU A 243 9.51 12.22 25.70
C LEU A 243 9.14 11.05 26.64
N LYS A 244 10.11 10.50 27.37
CA LYS A 244 9.85 9.44 28.35
C LYS A 244 8.93 9.93 29.45
N GLU A 245 9.16 11.12 29.97
CA GLU A 245 8.30 11.77 30.97
C GLU A 245 6.89 12.07 30.44
N PHE A 246 6.75 12.37 29.15
CA PHE A 246 5.41 12.55 28.55
C PHE A 246 4.69 11.21 28.41
N ILE A 247 5.40 10.16 27.96
CA ILE A 247 4.83 8.84 27.68
C ILE A 247 4.48 8.08 28.96
N THR A 248 5.24 8.21 30.05
CA THR A 248 4.95 7.57 31.35
C THR A 248 3.61 7.99 31.94
N LYS A 249 3.15 9.21 31.62
CA LYS A 249 1.85 9.77 32.00
C LYS A 249 0.70 9.33 31.09
N THR A 250 0.96 8.44 30.13
CA THR A 250 -0.04 7.92 29.19
C THR A 250 -0.17 6.40 29.33
N LYS A 251 -1.28 5.86 28.80
CA LYS A 251 -1.46 4.41 28.67
C LYS A 251 -0.43 3.72 27.77
N PHE A 252 0.37 4.47 27.00
CA PHE A 252 1.37 3.93 26.09
C PHE A 252 2.69 3.54 26.76
N LYS A 253 2.87 3.79 28.06
CA LYS A 253 4.14 3.55 28.79
C LYS A 253 4.72 2.14 28.59
N ASN A 254 3.85 1.13 28.45
CA ASN A 254 4.26 -0.26 28.31
C ASN A 254 4.41 -0.72 26.85
N VAL A 255 4.13 0.12 25.87
CA VAL A 255 4.23 -0.23 24.44
C VAL A 255 5.18 0.68 23.67
N VAL A 256 5.92 1.56 24.34
CA VAL A 256 6.91 2.44 23.70
C VAL A 256 8.28 2.22 24.33
N LYS A 257 9.32 2.17 23.50
CA LYS A 257 10.72 2.20 23.90
C LYS A 257 11.34 3.48 23.34
N ILE A 258 11.96 4.28 24.19
CA ILE A 258 12.63 5.52 23.79
C ILE A 258 14.12 5.35 24.00
N GLN A 259 14.90 5.70 23.00
CA GLN A 259 16.36 5.63 23.03
C GLN A 259 16.98 6.83 22.32
N SER A 260 18.30 6.94 22.38
CA SER A 260 19.04 7.99 21.69
C SER A 260 20.38 7.46 21.16
N ALA A 261 20.89 8.11 20.12
CA ALA A 261 22.16 7.78 19.47
C ALA A 261 22.86 9.04 18.91
N GLY A 262 24.09 8.87 18.43
CA GLY A 262 24.97 9.92 17.92
C GLY A 262 25.43 9.64 16.49
N THR A 263 25.65 10.68 15.67
CA THR A 263 26.18 10.52 14.31
C THR A 263 27.69 10.31 14.25
N LEU A 264 28.42 10.61 15.33
CA LEU A 264 29.86 10.33 15.40
C LEU A 264 30.10 8.81 15.52
N SER A 265 31.04 8.29 14.72
CA SER A 265 31.38 6.86 14.65
C SER A 265 31.87 6.29 15.98
N LEU A 266 32.47 7.12 16.83
CA LEU A 266 32.87 6.77 18.19
C LEU A 266 32.21 7.74 19.16
N THR A 267 31.22 7.25 19.91
CA THR A 267 30.61 7.98 21.03
C THR A 267 30.60 7.07 22.24
N VAL A 268 31.32 7.47 23.29
CA VAL A 268 31.46 6.73 24.53
C VAL A 268 31.36 7.69 25.71
N GLY A 269 30.87 7.19 26.84
CA GLY A 269 30.79 7.97 28.09
C GLY A 269 29.36 8.35 28.50
N PRO A 270 29.23 9.02 29.65
CA PRO A 270 27.94 9.42 30.21
C PRO A 270 27.33 10.61 29.45
N ALA A 271 26.09 10.97 29.79
CA ALA A 271 25.57 12.28 29.42
C ALA A 271 26.44 13.41 30.01
N HIS A 272 26.50 14.54 29.29
CA HIS A 272 27.24 15.72 29.72
C HIS A 272 26.71 16.22 31.09
N PRO A 273 27.58 16.57 32.05
CA PRO A 273 27.16 16.99 33.40
C PRO A 273 26.12 18.11 33.40
N SER A 274 26.30 19.15 32.58
CA SER A 274 25.33 20.25 32.46
C SER A 274 23.97 19.80 31.92
N ALA A 275 23.94 18.82 31.00
CA ALA A 275 22.69 18.24 30.49
C ALA A 275 21.98 17.40 31.57
N VAL A 276 22.75 16.67 32.39
CA VAL A 276 22.21 15.93 33.56
C VAL A 276 21.62 16.91 34.57
N LEU A 277 22.33 18.01 34.88
CA LEU A 277 21.87 19.04 35.81
C LEU A 277 20.59 19.70 35.30
N THR A 278 20.55 20.14 34.04
CA THR A 278 19.36 20.71 33.39
C THR A 278 18.17 19.76 33.43
N ALA A 279 18.36 18.50 33.02
CA ALA A 279 17.27 17.52 33.05
C ALA A 279 16.74 17.30 34.47
N LYS A 280 17.63 17.22 35.47
CA LYS A 280 17.29 17.05 36.89
C LYS A 280 16.47 18.23 37.42
N LYS A 281 16.78 19.48 37.03
CA LYS A 281 15.97 20.67 37.37
C LYS A 281 14.50 20.53 36.93
N HIS A 282 14.25 19.78 35.86
CA HIS A 282 12.91 19.51 35.33
C HIS A 282 12.31 18.16 35.77
N GLY A 283 12.89 17.51 36.79
CA GLY A 283 12.42 16.23 37.31
C GLY A 283 12.76 15.02 36.43
N ILE A 284 13.65 15.18 35.44
CA ILE A 284 14.02 14.12 34.49
C ILE A 284 15.41 13.59 34.85
N ASN A 285 15.52 12.29 35.09
CA ASN A 285 16.80 11.65 35.36
C ASN A 285 17.41 11.03 34.09
N ILE A 286 18.54 11.58 33.64
CA ILE A 286 19.37 11.04 32.54
C ILE A 286 20.79 10.65 32.98
N SER A 287 21.07 10.58 34.29
CA SER A 287 22.44 10.28 34.79
C SER A 287 22.93 8.89 34.41
N GLY A 288 22.03 7.93 34.21
CA GLY A 288 22.35 6.57 33.75
C GLY A 288 22.53 6.43 32.23
N HIS A 289 22.45 7.52 31.46
CA HIS A 289 22.62 7.50 30.01
C HIS A 289 24.06 7.11 29.64
N LYS A 290 24.19 6.31 28.58
CA LYS A 290 25.47 5.94 27.96
C LYS A 290 25.41 6.27 26.48
N ALA A 291 26.38 7.06 26.01
CA ALA A 291 26.48 7.43 24.61
C ALA A 291 26.69 6.19 23.72
N GLN A 292 26.06 6.19 22.55
CA GLN A 292 26.21 5.16 21.53
C GLN A 292 26.09 5.77 20.12
N ALA A 293 26.85 5.22 19.18
CA ALA A 293 26.78 5.63 17.78
C ALA A 293 25.51 5.07 17.13
N ILE A 294 24.94 5.83 16.19
CA ILE A 294 23.87 5.32 15.33
C ILE A 294 24.41 4.18 14.47
N SER A 295 23.65 3.10 14.36
CA SER A 295 24.05 1.91 13.61
C SER A 295 22.90 1.38 12.78
N ALA A 296 23.21 0.55 11.78
CA ALA A 296 22.19 -0.14 10.98
C ALA A 296 21.22 -0.95 11.87
N ARG A 297 21.71 -1.50 12.98
CA ARG A 297 20.86 -2.20 13.97
C ARG A 297 19.86 -1.23 14.62
N ILE A 298 20.33 -0.10 15.14
CA ILE A 298 19.44 0.90 15.77
C ILE A 298 18.43 1.41 14.75
N MET A 299 18.87 1.69 13.52
CA MET A 299 17.99 2.14 12.45
C MET A 299 16.94 1.09 12.10
N LYS A 300 17.30 -0.18 11.93
CA LYS A 300 16.38 -1.28 11.68
C LYS A 300 15.38 -1.48 12.83
N GLU A 301 15.83 -1.36 14.07
CA GLU A 301 14.99 -1.51 15.26
C GLU A 301 14.04 -0.32 15.48
N SER A 302 14.38 0.88 15.00
CA SER A 302 13.58 2.09 15.18
C SER A 302 12.36 2.12 14.28
N ASP A 303 11.22 2.51 14.85
CA ASP A 303 9.97 2.78 14.12
C ASP A 303 9.82 4.27 13.77
N LEU A 304 10.44 5.15 14.56
CA LEU A 304 10.55 6.59 14.29
C LEU A 304 11.94 7.10 14.72
N VAL A 305 12.61 7.84 13.84
CA VAL A 305 13.92 8.44 14.09
C VAL A 305 13.81 9.97 14.00
N ILE A 306 14.23 10.66 15.05
CA ILE A 306 14.07 12.10 15.19
C ILE A 306 15.44 12.76 15.27
N ALA A 307 15.83 13.42 14.19
CA ALA A 307 17.05 14.23 14.10
C ALA A 307 16.87 15.56 14.82
N LEU A 308 17.90 15.99 15.57
CA LEU A 308 17.88 17.24 16.33
C LEU A 308 18.52 18.41 15.58
N ALA A 309 19.26 18.19 14.49
CA ALA A 309 19.77 19.25 13.62
C ALA A 309 19.78 18.81 12.15
N MET A 310 19.87 19.78 11.24
CA MET A 310 19.82 19.54 9.80
C MET A 310 20.93 18.60 9.33
N ASN A 311 22.15 18.80 9.82
CA ASN A 311 23.28 17.91 9.51
C ASN A 311 23.06 16.47 10.02
N HIS A 312 22.32 16.26 11.12
CA HIS A 312 21.95 14.91 11.56
C HIS A 312 20.92 14.28 10.64
N TYR A 313 19.94 15.07 10.20
CA TYR A 313 18.90 14.63 9.27
C TYR A 313 19.52 14.22 7.92
N GLU A 314 20.40 15.06 7.38
CA GLU A 314 21.16 14.76 6.16
C GLU A 314 22.05 13.54 6.33
N PHE A 315 22.84 13.47 7.42
CA PHE A 315 23.67 12.31 7.71
C PHE A 315 22.87 11.01 7.69
N LEU A 316 21.73 10.97 8.40
CA LEU A 316 20.89 9.77 8.50
C LEU A 316 20.33 9.36 7.14
N ARG A 317 19.88 10.32 6.31
CA ARG A 317 19.31 10.02 4.99
C ARG A 317 20.36 9.58 3.98
N THR A 318 21.57 10.12 4.08
CA THR A 318 22.69 9.73 3.21
C THR A 318 23.21 8.34 3.57
N HIS A 319 23.33 8.00 4.86
CA HIS A 319 23.92 6.74 5.30
C HIS A 319 22.92 5.59 5.47
N PHE A 320 21.62 5.90 5.61
CA PHE A 320 20.54 4.92 5.75
C PHE A 320 19.34 5.24 4.83
N PRO A 321 19.56 5.32 3.50
CA PRO A 321 18.53 5.74 2.55
C PRO A 321 17.28 4.86 2.56
N GLU A 322 17.42 3.57 2.87
CA GLU A 322 16.36 2.57 3.00
C GLU A 322 15.41 2.80 4.19
N HIS A 323 15.72 3.79 5.03
CA HIS A 323 14.95 4.16 6.22
C HIS A 323 14.47 5.61 6.18
N SER A 324 14.55 6.26 5.01
CA SER A 324 14.22 7.67 4.80
C SER A 324 12.79 8.07 5.21
N GLU A 325 11.84 7.14 5.15
CA GLU A 325 10.42 7.36 5.43
C GLU A 325 10.10 7.57 6.91
N LYS A 326 10.97 7.07 7.80
CA LYS A 326 10.81 7.15 9.26
C LYS A 326 11.76 8.14 9.92
N ILE A 327 12.55 8.87 9.15
CA ILE A 327 13.47 9.91 9.63
C ILE A 327 12.77 11.27 9.53
N ILE A 328 12.69 12.00 10.65
CA ILE A 328 12.12 13.35 10.70
C ILE A 328 13.11 14.33 11.33
N LEU A 329 13.03 15.61 10.96
CA LEU A 329 13.76 16.70 11.62
C LEU A 329 12.85 17.38 12.64
N LEU A 330 13.23 17.34 13.93
CA LEU A 330 12.36 17.75 15.04
C LEU A 330 11.69 19.12 14.83
N LYS A 331 12.50 20.16 14.59
CA LYS A 331 11.98 21.53 14.46
C LYS A 331 11.17 21.74 13.19
N SER A 332 11.49 21.06 12.08
CA SER A 332 10.82 21.28 10.79
C SER A 332 9.59 20.40 10.57
N TRP A 333 9.42 19.32 11.35
CA TRP A 333 8.37 18.34 11.07
C TRP A 333 6.97 18.95 11.18
N ARG A 334 6.19 18.85 10.09
CA ARG A 334 4.79 19.31 9.98
C ARG A 334 4.58 20.76 10.44
N ARG A 335 5.47 21.66 10.02
CA ARG A 335 5.22 23.10 10.10
C ARG A 335 4.56 23.60 8.82
N PRO A 336 3.66 24.60 8.91
CA PRO A 336 3.03 25.20 7.73
C PRO A 336 4.03 26.00 6.88
N SER A 337 5.08 26.56 7.52
CA SER A 337 6.10 27.37 6.85
C SER A 337 7.51 26.92 7.24
N PRO A 338 8.50 27.06 6.34
CA PRO A 338 9.91 26.86 6.66
C PRO A 338 10.35 27.74 7.84
N ILE A 339 11.28 27.25 8.64
CA ILE A 339 11.87 27.97 9.76
C ILE A 339 13.32 28.33 9.42
N VAL A 340 13.75 29.54 9.81
CA VAL A 340 15.07 30.08 9.49
C VAL A 340 16.19 29.20 10.03
N ASN A 341 16.07 28.74 11.29
CA ASN A 341 17.00 27.79 11.88
C ASN A 341 16.29 26.48 12.24
N PRO A 342 16.40 25.44 11.39
CA PRO A 342 15.76 24.16 11.62
C PRO A 342 16.52 23.23 12.58
N SER A 343 17.65 23.69 13.13
CA SER A 343 18.50 22.92 14.04
C SER A 343 18.29 23.31 15.50
N VAL A 344 18.28 22.32 16.38
CA VAL A 344 18.42 22.52 17.82
C VAL A 344 19.88 22.91 18.10
N PRO A 345 20.14 24.08 18.72
CA PRO A 345 21.49 24.58 18.98
C PRO A 345 22.35 23.57 19.76
N ASP A 346 23.65 23.51 19.46
CA ASP A 346 24.56 22.63 20.20
C ASP A 346 25.03 23.32 21.50
N PRO A 347 24.73 22.77 22.69
CA PRO A 347 25.06 23.46 23.93
C PRO A 347 26.51 23.28 24.39
N ILE A 348 27.31 22.46 23.70
CA ILE A 348 28.71 22.19 24.08
C ILE A 348 29.52 23.49 24.01
N GLY A 349 30.30 23.76 25.05
CA GLY A 349 31.14 24.97 25.15
C GLY A 349 30.41 26.20 25.67
N HIS A 350 29.12 26.10 26.01
CA HIS A 350 28.33 27.19 26.57
C HIS A 350 28.04 27.01 28.07
N GLU A 351 27.65 28.11 28.71
CA GLU A 351 27.25 28.16 30.12
C GLU A 351 25.97 27.36 30.42
N GLN A 352 25.76 27.06 31.70
CA GLN A 352 24.63 26.25 32.18
C GLN A 352 23.25 26.79 31.75
N GLU A 353 23.10 28.12 31.67
CA GLU A 353 21.85 28.76 31.23
C GLU A 353 21.50 28.38 29.78
N PHE A 354 22.50 28.22 28.91
CA PHE A 354 22.27 27.84 27.52
C PHE A 354 21.81 26.38 27.40
N PHE A 355 22.30 25.49 28.27
CA PHE A 355 21.75 24.13 28.36
C PHE A 355 20.27 24.14 28.75
N ASP A 356 19.87 25.00 29.69
CA ASP A 356 18.47 25.16 30.11
C ASP A 356 17.60 25.72 28.96
N GLN A 357 18.11 26.67 28.18
CA GLN A 357 17.44 27.18 26.97
C GLN A 357 17.22 26.08 25.93
N VAL A 358 18.27 25.33 25.59
CA VAL A 358 18.20 24.22 24.63
C VAL A 358 17.22 23.13 25.09
N PHE A 359 17.21 22.81 26.39
CA PHE A 359 16.25 21.84 26.94
C PHE A 359 14.80 22.32 26.78
N ASN A 360 14.52 23.58 27.08
CA ASN A 360 13.19 24.16 26.94
C ASN A 360 12.73 24.19 25.47
N GLU A 361 13.64 24.49 24.54
CA GLU A 361 13.38 24.42 23.11
C GLU A 361 13.00 22.99 22.67
N ILE A 362 13.83 21.99 23.03
CA ILE A 362 13.54 20.58 22.74
C ILE A 362 12.17 20.18 23.31
N LYS A 363 11.87 20.60 24.55
CA LYS A 363 10.60 20.29 25.22
C LYS A 363 9.40 20.89 24.50
N SER A 364 9.51 22.14 24.05
CA SER A 364 8.48 22.82 23.27
C SER A 364 8.21 22.09 21.96
N GLU A 365 9.27 21.71 21.24
CA GLU A 365 9.14 21.02 19.95
C GLU A 365 8.58 19.61 20.10
N ILE A 366 9.01 18.85 21.11
CA ILE A 366 8.42 17.52 21.42
C ILE A 366 6.93 17.66 21.74
N LYS A 367 6.55 18.66 22.55
CA LYS A 367 5.13 18.94 22.84
C LYS A 367 4.36 19.23 21.56
N ARG A 368 4.91 20.04 20.65
CA ARG A 368 4.29 20.39 19.36
C ARG A 368 4.06 19.16 18.49
N ILE A 369 5.02 18.25 18.38
CA ILE A 369 4.88 17.05 17.54
C ILE A 369 4.22 15.86 18.27
N SER A 370 3.92 15.99 19.55
CA SER A 370 3.30 14.91 20.34
C SER A 370 1.99 14.34 19.75
N PRO A 371 1.08 15.13 19.14
CA PRO A 371 -0.12 14.56 18.51
C PRO A 371 0.21 13.62 17.34
N PHE A 372 1.27 13.93 16.58
CA PHE A 372 1.77 13.06 15.53
C PHE A 372 2.38 11.78 16.12
N ILE A 373 3.24 11.91 17.13
CA ILE A 373 3.86 10.75 17.81
C ILE A 373 2.77 9.81 18.36
N PHE A 374 1.75 10.34 19.03
CA PHE A 374 0.65 9.54 19.56
C PHE A 374 -0.20 8.88 18.47
N LYS A 375 -0.38 9.54 17.31
CA LYS A 375 -1.05 8.92 16.17
C LYS A 375 -0.25 7.72 15.65
N GLU A 376 1.06 7.85 15.49
CA GLU A 376 1.91 6.74 15.04
C GLU A 376 1.93 5.57 16.04
N ILE A 377 1.97 5.87 17.34
CA ILE A 377 1.85 4.84 18.39
C ILE A 377 0.50 4.10 18.27
N LYS A 378 -0.62 4.82 18.11
CA LYS A 378 -1.95 4.21 17.92
C LYS A 378 -2.01 3.31 16.68
N ASN A 379 -1.49 3.79 15.56
CA ASN A 379 -1.39 2.99 14.32
C ASN A 379 -0.57 1.71 14.55
N PHE A 380 0.54 1.81 15.28
CA PHE A 380 1.37 0.65 15.62
C PHE A 380 0.65 -0.36 16.51
N ILE A 381 -0.08 0.10 17.53
CA ILE A 381 -0.88 -0.75 18.42
C ILE A 381 -1.93 -1.51 17.62
N GLU A 382 -2.67 -0.81 16.76
CA GLU A 382 -3.71 -1.40 15.91
C GLU A 382 -3.10 -2.41 14.93
N TYR A 383 -1.99 -2.04 14.28
CA TYR A 383 -1.27 -2.93 13.36
C TYR A 383 -0.77 -4.21 14.03
N ASN A 384 -0.28 -4.12 15.27
CA ASN A 384 0.27 -5.25 16.02
C ASN A 384 -0.75 -5.95 16.93
N ASP A 385 -2.00 -5.47 16.98
CA ASP A 385 -3.07 -6.01 17.82
C ASP A 385 -2.60 -6.16 19.30
N LEU A 386 -2.03 -5.07 19.82
CA LEU A 386 -1.55 -4.99 21.20
C LEU A 386 -2.69 -4.56 22.12
N ARG A 387 -2.92 -5.34 23.18
CA ARG A 387 -3.83 -4.94 24.26
C ARG A 387 -3.13 -3.93 25.15
N ILE A 388 -3.76 -2.77 25.34
CA ILE A 388 -3.32 -1.77 26.31
C ILE A 388 -4.39 -1.73 27.39
N ASN A 389 -3.97 -1.92 28.64
CA ASN A 389 -4.85 -1.72 29.77
C ASN A 389 -5.16 -0.22 29.86
N ASP A 390 -6.44 0.13 29.87
CA ASP A 390 -6.85 1.46 30.25
C ASP A 390 -6.60 1.58 31.76
N ASN A 391 -5.59 2.37 32.12
CA ASN A 391 -5.30 2.77 33.50
C ASN A 391 -6.08 4.03 33.83
#